data_AF-A0ABD4SII1-F1
#
_entry.id   AF-A0ABD4SII1-F1
#
_cell.length_a   1.000
_cell.length_b   1.000
_cell.length_c   1.000
_cell.angle_alpha   90.00
_cell.angle_beta   90.00
_cell.angle_gamma   90.00
#
_symmetry.space_group_name_H-M   'P 1'
#
loop_
_entity.id
_entity.type
_entity.pdbx_description
1 polymer ?
#
loop_
_entity_poly.entity_id
_entity_poly.type
_entity_poly.pdbx_seq_one_letter_code
_entity_poly.pdbx_strand_id
1 'polypeptide(L)'
;MYGKLALEPCCHYGKQPPCTQLIIDSGIKRVVVGATDPHSLVTGKGIAALRQAGLEVSTGLLAKEASQLNDHYNYFYQTGLPYVTLKQAMTLDHMLAKKGERTAITGAEAWTRVHQERAGYQAVLIGLETAIIDDPLLLTSEDLVHPPVRVVLDRRGRLLEHLDLRLFSDKRAETWILTENPAFLEQDMPKQVKIFALPDGKISTSIKILADQGVQSVYAEGGAHLQESLLAAGLVNDVISYVAPSFLGRGTEAAVAAEALDLKDVQTEQVGDDVRIYGRIKDV
;
A
#
# COMPACT_ATOMS: atom_id res chain seq x y z
N MET A 1 -16.58 6.74 -35.64
CA MET A 1 -16.52 6.93 -34.17
C MET A 1 -15.44 6.02 -33.62
N TYR A 2 -14.61 6.50 -32.70
CA TYR A 2 -13.53 5.72 -32.11
C TYR A 2 -13.52 5.84 -30.58
N GLY A 3 -13.18 4.75 -29.89
CA GLY A 3 -13.06 4.70 -28.43
C GLY A 3 -11.59 4.79 -27.99
N LYS A 4 -11.34 5.38 -26.82
CA LYS A 4 -10.01 5.44 -26.19
C LYS A 4 -10.10 4.78 -24.81
N LEU A 5 -9.18 3.87 -24.52
CA LEU A 5 -9.11 3.14 -23.26
C LEU A 5 -7.69 3.22 -22.72
N ALA A 6 -7.54 3.56 -21.44
CA ALA A 6 -6.23 3.57 -20.78
C ALA A 6 -5.67 2.15 -20.59
N LEU A 7 -6.53 1.17 -20.31
CA LEU A 7 -6.19 -0.23 -20.10
C LEU A 7 -6.98 -1.13 -21.08
N GLU A 8 -6.45 -2.31 -21.37
CA GLU A 8 -7.14 -3.33 -22.16
C GLU A 8 -8.52 -3.67 -21.56
N PRO A 9 -9.59 -3.70 -22.37
CA PRO A 9 -10.93 -3.99 -21.87
C PRO A 9 -11.05 -5.45 -21.45
N CYS A 10 -11.74 -5.68 -20.32
CA CYS A 10 -12.01 -7.03 -19.84
C CYS A 10 -12.84 -7.85 -20.85
N CYS A 11 -12.52 -9.14 -20.95
CA CYS A 11 -13.10 -10.07 -21.92
C CYS A 11 -13.71 -11.33 -21.26
N HIS A 12 -13.92 -11.30 -19.94
CA HIS A 12 -14.46 -12.40 -19.16
C HIS A 12 -15.74 -11.98 -18.43
N TYR A 13 -16.63 -12.94 -18.18
CA TYR A 13 -17.86 -12.70 -17.43
C TYR A 13 -17.54 -12.71 -15.93
N GLY A 14 -17.75 -11.56 -15.28
CA GLY A 14 -17.64 -11.40 -13.83
C GLY A 14 -18.99 -11.03 -13.21
N LYS A 15 -18.98 -10.04 -12.30
CA LYS A 15 -20.23 -9.44 -11.78
C LYS A 15 -21.03 -8.71 -12.87
N GLN A 16 -20.35 -8.24 -13.91
CA GLN A 16 -20.91 -7.55 -15.07
C GLN A 16 -20.46 -8.25 -16.36
N PRO A 17 -21.19 -8.08 -17.48
CA PRO A 17 -20.75 -8.53 -18.79
C PRO A 17 -19.41 -7.90 -19.21
N PRO A 18 -18.64 -8.55 -20.10
CA PRO A 18 -17.33 -8.04 -20.54
C PRO A 18 -17.43 -6.68 -21.25
N CYS A 19 -16.48 -5.78 -20.97
CA CYS A 19 -16.39 -4.49 -21.66
C CYS A 19 -16.19 -4.67 -23.18
N THR A 20 -15.51 -5.73 -23.62
CA THR A 20 -15.37 -6.02 -25.04
C THR A 20 -16.72 -6.18 -25.74
N GLN A 21 -17.69 -6.86 -25.13
CA GLN A 21 -19.01 -7.05 -25.68
C GLN A 21 -19.75 -5.72 -25.81
N LEU A 22 -19.72 -4.89 -24.75
CA LEU A 22 -20.31 -3.56 -24.75
C LEU A 22 -19.75 -2.68 -25.89
N ILE A 23 -18.43 -2.72 -26.10
CA ILE A 23 -17.76 -1.97 -27.17
C ILE A 23 -18.22 -2.45 -28.55
N ILE A 24 -18.30 -3.76 -28.76
CA ILE A 24 -18.78 -4.35 -30.03
C ILE A 24 -20.22 -3.92 -30.29
N ASP A 25 -21.11 -4.06 -29.30
CA ASP A 25 -22.53 -3.77 -29.42
C ASP A 25 -22.82 -2.28 -29.64
N SER A 26 -21.95 -1.40 -29.14
CA SER A 26 -22.05 0.06 -29.34
C SER A 26 -21.82 0.52 -30.79
N GLY A 27 -21.32 -0.37 -31.67
CA GLY A 27 -21.04 -0.05 -33.07
C GLY A 27 -19.76 0.76 -33.30
N ILE A 28 -18.90 0.92 -32.29
CA ILE A 28 -17.56 1.51 -32.43
C ILE A 28 -16.76 0.73 -33.48
N LYS A 29 -16.04 1.44 -34.35
CA LYS A 29 -15.25 0.84 -35.45
C LYS A 29 -13.75 0.80 -35.19
N ARG A 30 -13.27 1.68 -34.31
CA ARG A 30 -11.86 1.79 -33.95
C ARG A 30 -11.69 1.98 -32.45
N VAL A 31 -10.73 1.28 -31.85
CA VAL A 31 -10.38 1.38 -30.43
C VAL A 31 -8.88 1.64 -30.30
N VAL A 32 -8.52 2.57 -29.43
CA VAL A 32 -7.13 2.81 -29.02
C VAL A 32 -6.97 2.37 -27.58
N VAL A 33 -6.02 1.45 -27.34
CA VAL A 33 -5.70 0.90 -26.01
C VAL A 33 -4.31 1.38 -25.60
N GLY A 34 -4.21 2.03 -24.44
CA GLY A 34 -2.94 2.52 -23.88
C GLY A 34 -2.03 1.38 -23.44
N ALA A 35 -2.40 0.71 -22.35
CA ALA A 35 -1.67 -0.40 -21.76
C ALA A 35 -2.41 -1.74 -21.94
N THR A 36 -1.64 -2.82 -22.12
CA THR A 36 -2.13 -4.21 -22.06
C THR A 36 -2.36 -4.58 -20.60
N ASP A 37 -3.43 -5.32 -20.30
CA ASP A 37 -3.74 -5.73 -18.93
C ASP A 37 -2.72 -6.80 -18.46
N PRO A 38 -2.04 -6.59 -17.32
CA PRO A 38 -1.07 -7.55 -16.77
C PRO A 38 -1.72 -8.81 -16.18
N HIS A 39 -3.02 -8.79 -15.88
CA HIS A 39 -3.72 -9.93 -15.34
C HIS A 39 -3.88 -11.00 -16.43
N SER A 40 -3.28 -12.17 -16.21
CA SER A 40 -3.33 -13.33 -17.13
C SER A 40 -4.72 -13.77 -17.59
N LEU A 41 -5.78 -13.43 -16.86
CA LEU A 41 -7.16 -13.66 -17.29
C LEU A 41 -7.58 -12.76 -18.47
N VAL A 42 -6.96 -11.61 -18.63
CA VAL A 42 -7.28 -10.58 -19.63
C VAL A 42 -6.17 -10.40 -20.67
N THR A 43 -4.89 -10.51 -20.28
CA THR A 43 -3.73 -10.17 -21.12
C THR A 43 -3.86 -10.57 -22.59
N GLY A 44 -4.01 -9.58 -23.46
CA GLY A 44 -4.12 -9.70 -24.92
C GLY A 44 -5.43 -10.28 -25.44
N LYS A 45 -6.28 -10.86 -24.59
CA LYS A 45 -7.52 -11.54 -24.97
C LYS A 45 -8.61 -10.53 -25.32
N GLY A 46 -8.67 -9.40 -24.62
CA GLY A 46 -9.63 -8.33 -24.89
C GLY A 46 -9.34 -7.66 -26.23
N ILE A 47 -8.06 -7.34 -26.47
CA ILE A 47 -7.58 -6.82 -27.76
C ILE A 47 -7.88 -7.81 -28.89
N ALA A 48 -7.61 -9.10 -28.68
CA ALA A 48 -7.89 -10.14 -29.68
C ALA A 48 -9.39 -10.26 -29.99
N ALA A 49 -10.26 -10.26 -28.98
CA ALA A 49 -11.71 -10.33 -29.16
C ALA A 49 -12.25 -9.16 -30.00
N LEU A 50 -11.79 -7.94 -29.75
CA LEU A 50 -12.18 -6.77 -30.54
C LEU A 50 -11.73 -6.87 -32.00
N ARG A 51 -10.50 -7.35 -32.25
CA ARG A 51 -9.98 -7.57 -33.60
C ARG A 51 -10.77 -8.65 -34.34
N GLN A 52 -11.12 -9.75 -33.67
CA GLN A 52 -11.94 -10.82 -34.24
C GLN A 52 -13.35 -10.36 -34.61
N ALA A 53 -13.91 -9.42 -33.84
CA ALA A 53 -15.19 -8.77 -34.16
C ALA A 53 -15.09 -7.72 -35.30
N GLY A 54 -13.92 -7.55 -35.91
CA GLY A 54 -13.71 -6.69 -37.08
C GLY A 54 -13.42 -5.22 -36.74
N LEU A 55 -13.07 -4.89 -35.49
CA LEU A 55 -12.68 -3.52 -35.11
C LEU A 55 -11.20 -3.27 -35.42
N GLU A 56 -10.88 -2.03 -35.81
CA GLU A 56 -9.50 -1.56 -35.88
C GLU A 56 -8.98 -1.29 -34.46
N VAL A 57 -7.93 -1.98 -34.02
CA VAL A 57 -7.38 -1.82 -32.66
C VAL A 57 -5.92 -1.38 -32.70
N SER A 58 -5.67 -0.13 -32.30
CA SER A 58 -4.32 0.42 -32.08
C SER A 58 -3.92 0.26 -30.61
N THR A 59 -2.71 -0.23 -30.35
CA THR A 59 -2.17 -0.45 -29.00
C THR A 59 -0.87 0.33 -28.81
N GLY A 60 -0.49 0.64 -27.57
CA GLY A 60 0.85 1.16 -27.27
C GLY A 60 0.97 2.69 -27.24
N LEU A 61 -0.11 3.42 -27.55
CA LEU A 61 -0.11 4.88 -27.50
C LEU A 61 -0.11 5.33 -26.04
N LEU A 62 0.93 6.07 -25.62
CA LEU A 62 1.14 6.48 -24.22
C LEU A 62 1.14 5.27 -23.26
N ALA A 63 1.69 4.13 -23.70
CA ALA A 63 1.65 2.90 -22.90
C ALA A 63 2.34 3.07 -21.54
N LYS A 64 3.47 3.80 -21.50
CA LYS A 64 4.20 4.05 -20.26
C LYS A 64 3.33 4.86 -19.27
N GLU A 65 2.77 5.97 -19.74
CA GLU A 65 1.92 6.86 -18.95
C GLU A 65 0.63 6.14 -18.52
N ALA A 66 0.04 5.33 -19.40
CA ALA A 66 -1.16 4.56 -19.10
C ALA A 66 -0.90 3.47 -18.05
N SER A 67 0.26 2.80 -18.11
CA SER A 67 0.67 1.83 -17.08
C SER A 67 0.91 2.51 -15.73
N GLN A 68 1.52 3.70 -15.72
CA GLN A 68 1.80 4.45 -14.49
C GLN A 68 0.54 4.87 -13.71
N LEU A 69 -0.63 4.91 -14.35
CA LEU A 69 -1.90 5.16 -13.65
C LEU A 69 -2.29 4.04 -12.67
N ASN A 70 -1.73 2.84 -12.81
CA ASN A 70 -2.15 1.64 -12.08
C ASN A 70 -0.95 0.86 -11.53
N ASP A 71 0.07 1.54 -11.00
CA ASP A 71 1.32 0.90 -10.53
C ASP A 71 1.08 -0.22 -9.51
N HIS A 72 0.18 -0.02 -8.55
CA HIS A 72 -0.16 -1.04 -7.55
C HIS A 72 -0.76 -2.31 -8.18
N TYR A 73 -1.71 -2.13 -9.09
CA TYR A 73 -2.37 -3.22 -9.81
C TYR A 73 -1.39 -3.98 -10.68
N ASN A 74 -0.58 -3.24 -11.46
CA ASN A 74 0.40 -3.81 -12.36
C ASN A 74 1.44 -4.63 -11.58
N TYR A 75 2.03 -4.04 -10.55
CA TYR A 75 3.00 -4.72 -9.71
C TYR A 75 2.42 -5.99 -9.09
N PHE A 76 1.20 -5.92 -8.56
CA PHE A 76 0.55 -7.07 -7.94
C PHE A 76 0.34 -8.22 -8.92
N TYR A 77 -0.21 -7.97 -10.10
CA TYR A 77 -0.47 -9.03 -11.08
C TYR A 77 0.80 -9.55 -11.79
N GLN A 78 1.86 -8.75 -11.84
CA GLN A 78 3.17 -9.16 -12.37
C GLN A 78 3.99 -9.98 -11.37
N THR A 79 3.94 -9.64 -10.09
CA THR A 79 4.83 -10.22 -9.05
C THR A 79 4.13 -11.17 -8.09
N GLY A 80 2.80 -11.07 -7.97
CA GLY A 80 2.01 -11.77 -6.95
C GLY A 80 2.20 -11.20 -5.54
N LEU A 81 2.77 -9.99 -5.39
CA LEU A 81 3.03 -9.33 -4.12
C LEU A 81 2.42 -7.91 -4.10
N PRO A 82 1.98 -7.42 -2.92
CA PRO A 82 1.55 -6.03 -2.76
C PRO A 82 2.69 -5.05 -3.06
N TYR A 83 2.36 -3.92 -3.66
CA TYR A 83 3.22 -2.77 -3.77
C TYR A 83 3.41 -2.12 -2.40
N VAL A 84 4.64 -2.03 -1.90
CA VAL A 84 4.91 -1.52 -0.54
C VAL A 84 5.55 -0.13 -0.62
N THR A 85 4.88 0.84 -0.03
CA THR A 85 5.46 2.16 0.24
C THR A 85 5.86 2.26 1.71
N LEU A 86 7.13 2.57 1.95
CA LEU A 86 7.67 2.85 3.27
C LEU A 86 7.52 4.33 3.58
N LYS A 87 6.72 4.68 4.59
CA LYS A 87 6.65 6.04 5.11
C LYS A 87 7.41 6.21 6.42
N GLN A 88 8.19 7.28 6.49
CA GLN A 88 8.87 7.74 7.69
C GLN A 88 8.67 9.23 7.94
N ALA A 89 8.70 9.63 9.21
CA ALA A 89 8.73 11.01 9.65
C ALA A 89 9.88 11.14 10.65
N MET A 90 10.85 11.99 10.35
CA MET A 90 12.10 12.10 11.11
C MET A 90 12.54 13.55 11.27
N THR A 91 13.39 13.77 12.26
CA THR A 91 14.15 15.01 12.47
C THR A 91 15.41 15.04 11.59
N LEU A 92 16.10 16.18 11.56
CA LEU A 92 17.36 16.35 10.81
C LEU A 92 18.48 15.42 11.30
N ASP A 93 18.43 14.97 12.55
CA ASP A 93 19.33 13.97 13.13
C ASP A 93 18.76 12.54 13.09
N HIS A 94 17.85 12.26 12.14
CA HIS A 94 17.34 10.93 11.84
C HIS A 94 16.60 10.23 12.99
N MET A 95 15.96 10.99 13.90
CA MET A 95 15.16 10.41 14.98
C MET A 95 13.67 10.39 14.62
N LEU A 96 13.03 9.24 14.84
CA LEU A 96 11.59 9.00 14.63
C LEU A 96 10.74 9.36 15.86
N ALA A 97 11.29 9.19 17.06
CA ALA A 97 10.60 9.45 18.31
C ALA A 97 11.60 9.52 19.47
N LYS A 98 11.17 10.04 20.63
CA LYS A 98 11.86 9.79 21.89
C LYS A 98 11.59 8.34 22.34
N LYS A 99 12.48 7.77 23.15
CA LYS A 99 12.40 6.36 23.52
C LYS A 99 11.15 6.08 24.36
N GLY A 100 10.31 5.18 23.88
CA GLY A 100 9.14 4.67 24.62
C GLY A 100 7.97 5.66 24.75
N GLU A 101 7.99 6.78 24.01
CA GLU A 101 6.92 7.77 24.07
C GLU A 101 6.47 8.23 22.68
N ARG A 102 5.16 8.49 22.56
CA ARG A 102 4.58 9.08 21.37
C ARG A 102 5.18 10.47 21.15
N THR A 103 5.80 10.67 19.98
CA THR A 103 6.45 11.93 19.64
C THR A 103 5.89 12.47 18.33
N ALA A 104 5.34 13.69 18.37
CA ALA A 104 4.93 14.40 17.16
C ALA A 104 6.14 15.12 16.55
N ILE A 105 6.74 14.50 15.53
CA ILE A 105 7.92 15.05 14.84
C ILE A 105 7.54 16.13 13.83
N THR A 106 6.52 15.86 13.02
CA THR A 106 6.08 16.71 11.90
C THR A 106 4.85 17.55 12.27
N GLY A 107 4.63 18.63 11.53
CA GLY A 107 3.52 19.57 11.71
C GLY A 107 2.15 19.04 11.27
N ALA A 108 1.13 19.89 11.41
CA ALA A 108 -0.27 19.57 11.11
C ALA A 108 -0.53 19.34 9.62
N GLU A 109 0.19 20.06 8.76
CA GLU A 109 0.13 19.94 7.30
C GLU A 109 0.65 18.57 6.86
N ALA A 110 1.79 18.13 7.40
CA ALA A 110 2.33 16.80 7.13
C ALA A 110 1.41 15.70 7.69
N TRP A 111 0.85 15.90 8.89
CA TRP A 111 -0.15 15.00 9.46
C TRP A 111 -1.36 14.85 8.52
N THR A 112 -1.87 15.96 8.00
CA THR A 112 -3.00 15.99 7.06
C THR A 112 -2.64 15.27 5.76
N ARG A 113 -1.45 15.54 5.21
CA ARG A 113 -0.96 14.87 4.00
C ARG A 113 -0.85 13.36 4.18
N VAL A 114 -0.31 12.88 5.31
CA VAL A 114 -0.24 11.43 5.60
C VAL A 114 -1.63 10.78 5.62
N HIS A 115 -2.64 11.46 6.16
CA HIS A 115 -4.01 10.94 6.16
C HIS A 115 -4.64 10.93 4.76
N GLN A 116 -4.26 11.87 3.89
CA GLN A 116 -4.65 11.84 2.47
C GLN A 116 -3.94 10.71 1.72
N GLU A 117 -2.63 10.52 1.96
CA GLU A 117 -1.83 9.49 1.29
C GLU A 117 -2.36 8.08 1.56
N ARG A 118 -2.78 7.80 2.80
CA ARG A 118 -3.39 6.50 3.16
C ARG A 118 -4.57 6.12 2.25
N ALA A 119 -5.30 7.08 1.70
CA ALA A 119 -6.44 6.82 0.81
C ALA A 119 -6.04 6.15 -0.52
N GLY A 120 -4.77 6.27 -0.92
CA GLY A 120 -4.23 5.62 -2.12
C GLY A 120 -3.86 4.15 -1.95
N TYR A 121 -4.01 3.59 -0.74
CA TYR A 121 -3.54 2.23 -0.41
C TYR A 121 -4.68 1.34 0.09
N GLN A 122 -4.51 0.03 -0.05
CA GLN A 122 -5.48 -0.95 0.44
C GLN A 122 -5.20 -1.42 1.87
N ALA A 123 -3.98 -1.23 2.37
CA ALA A 123 -3.62 -1.52 3.74
C ALA A 123 -2.65 -0.49 4.33
N VAL A 124 -2.78 -0.23 5.62
CA VAL A 124 -1.80 0.51 6.44
C VAL A 124 -1.16 -0.48 7.41
N LEU A 125 0.16 -0.66 7.33
CA LEU A 125 0.92 -1.65 8.09
C LEU A 125 1.76 -0.97 9.17
N ILE A 126 1.60 -1.37 10.42
CA ILE A 126 2.39 -0.89 11.56
C ILE A 126 2.96 -2.04 12.40
N GLY A 127 4.04 -1.75 13.14
CA GLY A 127 4.56 -2.65 14.17
C GLY A 127 3.82 -2.54 15.50
N LEU A 128 3.96 -3.56 16.34
CA LEU A 128 3.41 -3.64 17.71
C LEU A 128 3.67 -2.38 18.55
N GLU A 129 4.92 -1.90 18.60
CA GLU A 129 5.28 -0.77 19.46
C GLU A 129 4.52 0.50 19.09
N THR A 130 4.33 0.75 17.78
CA THR A 130 3.48 1.84 17.30
C THR A 130 2.04 1.68 17.79
N ALA A 131 1.50 0.45 17.75
CA ALA A 131 0.13 0.20 18.20
C ALA A 131 -0.04 0.49 19.70
N ILE A 132 0.89 0.03 20.54
CA ILE A 132 0.81 0.18 22.00
C ILE A 132 1.13 1.62 22.44
N ILE A 133 2.18 2.24 21.89
CA ILE A 133 2.67 3.54 22.33
C ILE A 133 1.78 4.67 21.80
N ASP A 134 1.41 4.61 20.52
CA ASP A 134 0.69 5.71 19.87
C ASP A 134 -0.84 5.53 19.89
N ASP A 135 -1.31 4.29 20.08
CA ASP A 135 -2.71 3.88 20.01
C ASP A 135 -3.42 4.51 18.78
N PRO A 136 -2.89 4.39 17.55
CA PRO A 136 -3.35 5.20 16.43
C PRO A 136 -4.73 4.75 15.92
N LEU A 137 -5.46 5.63 15.24
CA LEU A 137 -6.69 5.23 14.51
C LEU A 137 -6.39 4.67 13.11
N LEU A 138 -5.28 5.11 12.50
CA LEU A 138 -4.82 4.77 11.14
C LEU A 138 -5.86 5.03 10.03
N LEU A 139 -6.63 6.10 10.18
CA LEU A 139 -7.70 6.45 9.24
C LEU A 139 -7.20 7.40 8.14
N THR A 140 -8.02 7.51 7.09
CA THR A 140 -7.88 8.47 6.01
C THR A 140 -8.51 9.81 6.38
N SER A 141 -8.13 10.88 5.68
CA SER A 141 -8.80 12.18 5.80
C SER A 141 -10.18 12.20 5.14
N GLU A 142 -10.35 11.36 4.11
CA GLU A 142 -11.60 11.19 3.37
C GLU A 142 -12.40 10.00 3.92
N ASP A 143 -13.72 10.05 3.84
CA ASP A 143 -14.59 8.93 4.19
C ASP A 143 -14.74 8.00 2.97
N LEU A 144 -14.01 6.89 2.98
CA LEU A 144 -13.97 5.95 1.86
C LEU A 144 -15.00 4.85 2.06
N VAL A 145 -15.68 4.46 0.98
CA VAL A 145 -16.55 3.27 0.96
C VAL A 145 -15.77 2.01 1.32
N HIS A 146 -14.49 1.97 0.95
CA HIS A 146 -13.55 0.89 1.25
C HIS A 146 -12.28 1.49 1.86
N PRO A 147 -12.24 1.76 3.18
CA PRO A 147 -11.04 2.29 3.82
C PRO A 147 -9.92 1.23 3.83
N PRO A 148 -8.65 1.65 3.93
CA PRO A 148 -7.53 0.72 4.03
C PRO A 148 -7.68 -0.20 5.24
N VAL A 149 -7.32 -1.46 5.08
CA VAL A 149 -7.24 -2.41 6.19
C VAL A 149 -6.06 -2.01 7.11
N ARG A 150 -6.28 -2.01 8.42
CA ARG A 150 -5.27 -1.67 9.41
C ARG A 150 -4.53 -2.93 9.85
N VAL A 151 -3.27 -3.08 9.53
CA VAL A 151 -2.50 -4.29 9.79
C VAL A 151 -1.50 -4.04 10.92
N VAL A 152 -1.54 -4.86 11.97
CA VAL A 152 -0.61 -4.82 13.09
C VAL A 152 0.21 -6.12 13.13
N LEU A 153 1.53 -5.99 13.11
CA LEU A 153 2.43 -7.12 13.33
C LEU A 153 2.70 -7.28 14.83
N ASP A 154 2.23 -8.37 15.41
CA ASP A 154 2.47 -8.73 16.80
C ASP A 154 2.87 -10.20 16.90
N ARG A 155 4.16 -10.44 16.71
CA ARG A 155 4.74 -11.78 16.70
C ARG A 155 4.42 -12.59 17.96
N ARG A 156 4.52 -11.96 19.14
CA ARG A 156 4.45 -12.67 20.43
C ARG A 156 3.06 -12.60 21.09
N GLY A 157 2.10 -11.92 20.48
CA GLY A 157 0.75 -11.75 21.04
C GLY A 157 0.70 -10.81 22.24
N ARG A 158 1.56 -9.79 22.29
CA ARG A 158 1.54 -8.78 23.37
C ARG A 158 0.27 -7.94 23.37
N LEU A 159 -0.41 -7.78 22.23
CA LEU A 159 -1.69 -7.07 22.16
C LEU A 159 -2.80 -7.75 22.97
N LEU A 160 -2.65 -9.01 23.40
CA LEU A 160 -3.58 -9.66 24.33
C LEU A 160 -3.72 -8.89 25.65
N GLU A 161 -2.71 -8.12 26.04
CA GLU A 161 -2.74 -7.25 27.23
C GLU A 161 -3.31 -5.85 26.92
N HIS A 162 -3.67 -5.57 25.66
CA HIS A 162 -4.05 -4.25 25.13
C HIS A 162 -5.26 -4.33 24.19
N LEU A 163 -6.29 -5.10 24.56
CA LEU A 163 -7.48 -5.29 23.71
C LEU A 163 -8.41 -4.07 23.67
N ASP A 164 -8.15 -3.04 24.47
CA ASP A 164 -8.88 -1.77 24.54
C ASP A 164 -8.40 -0.72 23.54
N LEU A 165 -7.32 -0.98 22.79
CA LEU A 165 -6.78 -0.08 21.77
C LEU A 165 -7.85 0.35 20.75
N ARG A 166 -7.73 1.60 20.29
CA ARG A 166 -8.69 2.23 19.37
C ARG A 166 -8.85 1.49 18.06
N LEU A 167 -7.77 0.85 17.59
CA LEU A 167 -7.76 -0.01 16.41
C LEU A 167 -8.74 -1.20 16.49
N PHE A 168 -9.12 -1.62 17.70
CA PHE A 168 -10.05 -2.72 17.90
C PHE A 168 -11.46 -2.25 18.26
N SER A 169 -11.60 -1.06 18.84
CA SER A 169 -12.85 -0.58 19.42
C SER A 169 -13.63 0.43 18.56
N ASP A 170 -12.99 1.16 17.63
CA ASP A 170 -13.63 2.26 16.90
C ASP A 170 -14.65 1.84 15.82
N LYS A 171 -14.56 0.59 15.34
CA LYS A 171 -15.40 0.01 14.27
C LYS A 171 -15.37 0.77 12.93
N ARG A 172 -14.32 1.57 12.67
CA ARG A 172 -14.25 2.42 11.47
C ARG A 172 -13.58 1.76 10.27
N ALA A 173 -12.72 0.78 10.50
CA ALA A 173 -12.06 0.01 9.46
C ALA A 173 -11.79 -1.43 9.93
N GLU A 174 -11.58 -2.33 8.99
CA GLU A 174 -11.14 -3.68 9.30
C GLU A 174 -9.72 -3.66 9.86
N THR A 175 -9.44 -4.50 10.87
CA THR A 175 -8.13 -4.56 11.52
C THR A 175 -7.59 -5.98 11.47
N TRP A 176 -6.39 -6.16 10.93
CA TRP A 176 -5.72 -7.46 10.84
C TRP A 176 -4.56 -7.53 11.80
N ILE A 177 -4.47 -8.65 12.52
CA ILE A 177 -3.36 -8.95 13.40
C ILE A 177 -2.62 -10.15 12.83
N LEU A 178 -1.31 -10.03 12.63
CA LEU A 178 -0.45 -11.14 12.22
C LEU A 178 0.44 -11.55 13.38
N THR A 179 0.37 -12.82 13.78
CA THR A 179 0.97 -13.30 15.03
C THR A 179 1.51 -14.73 14.93
N GLU A 180 2.62 -15.02 15.61
CA GLU A 180 3.12 -16.39 15.83
C GLU A 180 2.43 -17.04 17.04
N ASN A 181 1.72 -16.27 17.87
CA ASN A 181 1.15 -16.75 19.13
C ASN A 181 -0.19 -17.48 18.89
N PRO A 182 -0.25 -18.81 19.11
CA PRO A 182 -1.47 -19.58 18.87
C PRO A 182 -2.62 -19.20 19.81
N ALA A 183 -2.34 -18.76 21.04
CA ALA A 183 -3.38 -18.31 21.96
C ALA A 183 -4.10 -17.07 21.42
N PHE A 184 -3.39 -16.22 20.66
CA PHE A 184 -4.02 -15.07 20.05
C PHE A 184 -4.91 -15.44 18.86
N LEU A 185 -4.60 -16.53 18.14
CA LEU A 185 -5.46 -17.03 17.05
C LEU A 185 -6.82 -17.53 17.56
N GLU A 186 -6.90 -17.94 18.82
CA GLU A 186 -8.12 -18.41 19.47
C GLU A 186 -8.86 -17.28 20.24
N GLN A 187 -8.29 -16.07 20.27
CA GLN A 187 -8.86 -14.96 21.00
C GLN A 187 -10.19 -14.50 20.38
N ASP A 188 -11.22 -14.40 21.22
CA ASP A 188 -12.48 -13.77 20.81
C ASP A 188 -12.26 -12.27 20.61
N MET A 189 -12.51 -11.79 19.40
CA MET A 189 -12.30 -10.41 18.98
C MET A 189 -13.54 -9.86 18.28
N PRO A 190 -13.72 -8.52 18.27
CA PRO A 190 -14.79 -7.90 17.50
C PRO A 190 -14.77 -8.35 16.03
N LYS A 191 -15.95 -8.45 15.40
CA LYS A 191 -16.11 -8.99 14.02
C LYS A 191 -15.24 -8.32 12.96
N GLN A 192 -14.88 -7.05 13.14
CA GLN A 192 -14.03 -6.31 12.21
C GLN A 192 -12.53 -6.61 12.39
N VAL A 193 -12.16 -7.38 13.41
CA VAL A 193 -10.78 -7.78 13.67
C VAL A 193 -10.59 -9.21 13.16
N LYS A 194 -9.59 -9.41 12.30
CA LYS A 194 -9.18 -10.73 11.81
C LYS A 194 -7.77 -11.02 12.28
N ILE A 195 -7.52 -12.28 12.66
CA ILE A 195 -6.21 -12.72 13.15
C ILE A 195 -5.68 -13.75 12.17
N PHE A 196 -4.46 -13.55 11.72
CA PHE A 196 -3.76 -14.41 10.77
C PHE A 196 -2.52 -15.01 11.43
N ALA A 197 -2.35 -16.31 11.24
CA ALA A 197 -1.15 -17.01 11.68
C ALA A 197 0.05 -16.55 10.85
N LEU A 198 1.13 -16.17 11.53
CA LEU A 198 2.42 -15.85 10.95
C LEU A 198 3.40 -16.94 11.37
N PRO A 199 3.60 -18.02 10.61
CA PRO A 199 4.25 -19.23 11.10
C PRO A 199 5.76 -19.11 11.33
N ASP A 200 6.44 -18.17 10.69
CA ASP A 200 7.90 -18.03 10.74
C ASP A 200 8.40 -16.65 11.20
N GLY A 201 7.47 -15.77 11.58
CA GLY A 201 7.77 -14.42 12.05
C GLY A 201 8.41 -13.50 11.01
N LYS A 202 8.47 -13.89 9.72
CA LYS A 202 9.16 -13.12 8.68
C LYS A 202 8.24 -12.09 8.05
N ILE A 203 8.78 -10.91 7.79
CA ILE A 203 8.06 -9.83 7.10
C ILE A 203 7.62 -10.22 5.69
N SER A 204 8.41 -11.04 4.97
CA SER A 204 8.04 -11.57 3.65
C SER A 204 6.77 -12.42 3.72
N THR A 205 6.62 -13.22 4.77
CA THR A 205 5.43 -14.04 5.00
C THR A 205 4.24 -13.16 5.35
N SER A 206 4.44 -12.08 6.13
CA SER A 206 3.39 -11.09 6.38
C SER A 206 2.88 -10.45 5.09
N ILE A 207 3.78 -9.97 4.22
CA ILE A 207 3.42 -9.39 2.93
C ILE A 207 2.72 -10.42 2.02
N LYS A 208 3.15 -11.68 2.05
CA LYS A 208 2.50 -12.76 1.29
C LYS A 208 1.09 -13.06 1.80
N ILE A 209 0.87 -13.09 3.11
CA ILE A 209 -0.47 -13.24 3.70
C ILE A 209 -1.40 -12.13 3.21
N LEU A 210 -0.93 -10.87 3.19
CA LEU A 210 -1.72 -9.75 2.65
C LEU A 210 -2.05 -9.97 1.16
N ALA A 211 -1.07 -10.43 0.37
CA ALA A 211 -1.27 -10.75 -1.04
C ALA A 211 -2.37 -11.81 -1.25
N ASP A 212 -2.36 -12.87 -0.43
CA ASP A 212 -3.31 -13.98 -0.50
C ASP A 212 -4.73 -13.55 -0.12
N GLN A 213 -4.87 -12.48 0.66
CA GLN A 213 -6.16 -11.83 0.92
C GLN A 213 -6.55 -10.79 -0.15
N GLY A 214 -5.77 -10.65 -1.21
CA GLY A 214 -6.04 -9.73 -2.33
C GLY A 214 -5.61 -8.28 -2.10
N VAL A 215 -4.80 -8.02 -1.07
CA VAL A 215 -4.20 -6.68 -0.87
C VAL A 215 -3.10 -6.47 -1.91
N GLN A 216 -3.24 -5.45 -2.73
CA GLN A 216 -2.33 -5.08 -3.82
C GLN A 216 -1.39 -3.95 -3.45
N SER A 217 -1.67 -3.22 -2.37
CA SER A 217 -0.85 -2.07 -1.94
C SER A 217 -0.83 -1.90 -0.44
N VAL A 218 0.34 -1.59 0.10
CA VAL A 218 0.61 -1.45 1.53
C VAL A 218 1.34 -0.14 1.80
N TYR A 219 0.78 0.66 2.69
CA TYR A 219 1.42 1.83 3.27
C TYR A 219 2.02 1.46 4.63
N ALA A 220 3.32 1.17 4.66
CA ALA A 220 4.00 0.79 5.88
C ALA A 220 4.49 2.03 6.62
N GLU A 221 3.97 2.28 7.82
CA GLU A 221 4.35 3.42 8.65
C GLU A 221 4.60 2.98 10.10
N GLY A 222 5.43 3.76 10.82
CA GLY A 222 5.65 3.56 12.25
C GLY A 222 6.50 2.34 12.61
N GLY A 223 7.53 2.58 13.43
CA GLY A 223 8.40 1.56 14.00
C GLY A 223 9.65 1.29 13.18
N ALA A 224 10.82 1.61 13.73
CA ALA A 224 12.11 1.42 13.09
C ALA A 224 12.35 -0.04 12.67
N HIS A 225 12.02 -1.01 13.53
CA HIS A 225 12.22 -2.43 13.23
C HIS A 225 11.37 -2.94 12.06
N LEU A 226 10.14 -2.45 11.90
CA LEU A 226 9.31 -2.79 10.74
C LEU A 226 9.97 -2.27 9.46
N GLN A 227 10.38 -1.01 9.48
CA GLN A 227 11.00 -0.35 8.34
C GLN A 227 12.32 -1.04 7.95
N GLU A 228 13.17 -1.35 8.92
CA GLU A 228 14.42 -2.09 8.74
C GLU A 228 14.17 -3.48 8.14
N SER A 229 13.17 -4.21 8.66
CA SER A 229 12.81 -5.55 8.15
C SER A 229 12.35 -5.48 6.69
N LEU A 230 11.53 -4.50 6.32
CA LEU A 230 11.05 -4.31 4.94
C LEU A 230 12.20 -3.97 3.98
N LEU A 231 13.10 -3.08 4.39
CA LEU A 231 14.27 -2.70 3.60
C LEU A 231 15.24 -3.88 3.43
N ALA A 232 15.58 -4.58 4.51
CA ALA A 232 16.48 -5.72 4.50
C ALA A 232 15.93 -6.90 3.68
N ALA A 233 14.61 -7.09 3.66
CA ALA A 233 13.96 -8.09 2.82
C ALA A 233 13.81 -7.65 1.35
N GLY A 234 14.23 -6.43 1.02
CA GLY A 234 14.06 -5.86 -0.31
C GLY A 234 12.59 -5.80 -0.72
N LEU A 235 11.67 -5.52 0.20
CA LEU A 235 10.22 -5.51 -0.06
C LEU A 235 9.67 -4.11 -0.37
N VAL A 236 10.45 -3.06 -0.12
CA VAL A 236 10.03 -1.68 -0.37
C VAL A 236 10.12 -1.35 -1.86
N ASN A 237 9.04 -0.82 -2.41
CA ASN A 237 8.98 -0.26 -3.77
C ASN A 237 9.29 1.23 -3.75
N ASP A 238 8.60 1.97 -2.85
CA ASP A 238 8.66 3.42 -2.76
C ASP A 238 8.97 3.88 -1.33
N VAL A 239 9.59 5.05 -1.22
CA VAL A 239 9.83 5.72 0.06
C VAL A 239 9.14 7.09 0.04
N ILE A 240 8.46 7.40 1.14
CA ILE A 240 7.99 8.75 1.47
C ILE A 240 8.61 9.15 2.81
N SER A 241 9.48 10.14 2.79
CA SER A 241 10.15 10.66 3.98
C SER A 241 9.69 12.08 4.26
N TYR A 242 9.19 12.31 5.46
CA TYR A 242 8.97 13.66 5.99
C TYR A 242 10.13 14.02 6.90
N VAL A 243 10.76 15.16 6.65
CA VAL A 243 11.90 15.67 7.43
C VAL A 243 11.50 16.99 8.08
N ALA A 244 11.39 16.98 9.41
CA ALA A 244 11.14 18.18 10.19
C ALA A 244 12.43 18.98 10.38
N PRO A 245 12.40 20.32 10.33
CA PRO A 245 13.57 21.19 10.48
C PRO A 245 13.99 21.34 11.96
N SER A 246 14.10 20.22 12.67
CA SER A 246 14.43 20.18 14.10
C SER A 246 15.41 19.04 14.41
N PHE A 247 16.01 19.11 15.59
CA PHE A 247 16.87 18.07 16.15
C PHE A 247 16.23 17.50 17.40
N LEU A 248 16.08 16.18 17.47
CA LEU A 248 15.53 15.52 18.68
C LEU A 248 16.63 15.14 19.68
N GLY A 249 17.86 14.98 19.21
CA GLY A 249 18.99 14.49 19.99
C GLY A 249 18.97 12.97 20.12
N ARG A 250 18.50 12.47 21.26
CA ARG A 250 18.49 11.01 21.53
C ARG A 250 17.07 10.46 21.44
N GLY A 251 16.92 9.36 20.71
CA GLY A 251 15.62 8.77 20.48
C GLY A 251 15.68 7.37 19.88
N THR A 252 14.59 7.02 19.21
CA THR A 252 14.48 5.91 18.28
C THR A 252 14.96 6.39 16.92
N GLU A 253 16.04 5.80 16.44
CA GLU A 253 16.62 6.12 15.13
C GLU A 253 15.75 5.59 13.98
N ALA A 254 15.79 6.29 12.84
CA ALA A 254 15.18 5.82 11.61
C ALA A 254 15.87 4.54 11.12
N ALA A 255 15.14 3.71 10.37
CA ALA A 255 15.70 2.50 9.80
C ALA A 255 16.83 2.81 8.82
N VAL A 256 17.89 2.01 8.89
CA VAL A 256 19.04 2.09 7.99
C VAL A 256 18.97 0.93 7.00
N ALA A 257 19.16 1.22 5.71
CA ALA A 257 19.27 0.18 4.71
C ALA A 257 20.58 -0.61 4.90
N ALA A 258 20.54 -1.93 4.72
CA ALA A 258 21.72 -2.79 4.86
C ALA A 258 22.78 -2.51 3.78
N GLU A 259 22.36 -1.98 2.63
CA GLU A 259 23.20 -1.62 1.49
C GLU A 259 22.79 -0.23 0.98
N ALA A 260 23.64 0.39 0.14
CA ALA A 260 23.33 1.66 -0.48
C ALA A 260 22.14 1.51 -1.44
N LEU A 261 21.17 2.43 -1.32
CA LEU A 261 19.97 2.48 -2.15
C LEU A 261 19.83 3.87 -2.75
N ASP A 262 19.79 3.95 -4.08
CA ASP A 262 19.50 5.18 -4.80
C ASP A 262 18.01 5.27 -5.12
N LEU A 263 17.40 6.43 -4.83
CA LEU A 263 16.03 6.69 -5.21
C LEU A 263 15.96 7.22 -6.66
N LYS A 264 14.95 6.76 -7.39
CA LYS A 264 14.58 7.23 -8.73
C LYS A 264 13.30 8.05 -8.67
N ASP A 265 13.06 8.83 -9.74
CA ASP A 265 11.87 9.70 -9.87
C ASP A 265 11.63 10.57 -8.62
N VAL A 266 12.73 11.10 -8.07
CA VAL A 266 12.71 11.82 -6.80
C VAL A 266 11.90 13.10 -6.92
N GLN A 267 10.99 13.29 -5.96
CA GLN A 267 10.19 14.50 -5.82
C GLN A 267 10.38 15.08 -4.42
N THR A 268 10.54 16.39 -4.35
CA THR A 268 10.65 17.12 -3.08
C THR A 268 9.59 18.20 -3.01
N GLU A 269 8.88 18.28 -1.88
CA GLU A 269 7.79 19.23 -1.65
C GLU A 269 7.92 19.83 -0.26
N GLN A 270 7.71 21.14 -0.13
CA GLN A 270 7.56 21.79 1.17
C GLN A 270 6.12 21.57 1.67
N VAL A 271 5.96 21.04 2.89
CA VAL A 271 4.66 20.73 3.50
C VAL A 271 4.61 21.37 4.89
N GLY A 272 4.02 22.57 4.97
CA GLY A 272 4.16 23.41 6.16
C GLY A 272 5.63 23.74 6.40
N ASP A 273 6.14 23.47 7.59
CA ASP A 273 7.56 23.62 7.93
C ASP A 273 8.41 22.38 7.58
N ASP A 274 7.78 21.25 7.26
CA ASP A 274 8.46 19.99 6.93
C ASP A 274 8.83 19.88 5.44
N VAL A 275 9.82 19.05 5.12
CA VAL A 275 10.14 18.65 3.73
C VAL A 275 9.67 17.23 3.49
N ARG A 276 8.85 17.02 2.46
CA ARG A 276 8.44 15.71 1.97
C ARG A 276 9.34 15.30 0.80
N ILE A 277 9.93 14.11 0.89
CA ILE A 277 10.76 13.49 -0.15
C ILE A 277 10.09 12.18 -0.56
N TYR A 278 9.72 12.07 -1.83
CA TYR A 278 9.26 10.83 -2.45
C TYR A 278 10.34 10.30 -3.39
N GLY A 279 10.45 8.98 -3.51
CA GLY A 279 11.22 8.34 -4.58
C GLY A 279 11.02 6.82 -4.63
N ARG A 280 11.36 6.24 -5.79
CA ARG A 280 11.26 4.80 -6.06
C ARG A 280 12.58 4.10 -5.80
N ILE A 281 12.55 2.96 -5.12
CA ILE A 281 13.69 2.05 -4.99
C ILE A 281 13.72 1.06 -6.16
N LYS A 282 12.55 0.57 -6.59
CA LYS A 282 12.42 -0.43 -7.65
C LYS A 282 11.68 0.15 -8.85
N ASP A 283 12.13 -0.24 -10.04
CA ASP A 283 11.36 -0.01 -11.26
C ASP A 283 10.16 -0.98 -11.29
N VAL A 284 9.02 -0.50 -11.79
CA VAL A 284 7.80 -1.28 -12.04
C VAL A 284 7.60 -1.40 -13.54
#